data_AF-X1VJJ0-F1
#
_entry.id   AF-X1VJJ0-F1
#
_cell.length_a   1.000
_cell.length_b   1.000
_cell.length_c   1.000
_cell.angle_alpha   90.00
_cell.angle_beta   90.00
_cell.angle_gamma   90.00
#
_symmetry.space_group_name_H-M   'P 1'
#
loop_
_entity.id
_entity.type
_entity.pdbx_description
1 polymer ?
#
loop_
_entity_poly.entity_id
_entity_poly.type
_entity_poly.pdbx_seq_one_letter_code
_entity_poly.pdbx_strand_id
1 'polypeptide(L)'
;MKKFKGFTKPTYTQTPNEAFDILLDMLNGSELKVLLYIIRRTFGFKKESDNISLNQVVNGIKKKDGSIQDYGTGISKLSARKAVKRLIEKNVILKIRRKDESGKDKSPNYSLNEEEKTYKNLLYLNIDKKIAKSLIKKHGFKKINTYIKYLNYKLDKGFKPKDSIAAFLVDSIVNSYIL
;
A
#
# COMPACT_ATOMS: atom_id res chain seq x y z
N MET A 1 -28.75 -20.28 6.29
CA MET A 1 -27.39 -20.01 5.78
C MET A 1 -27.47 -19.62 4.31
N LYS A 2 -26.86 -18.50 3.89
CA LYS A 2 -26.87 -18.10 2.46
C LYS A 2 -25.88 -18.98 1.69
N LYS A 3 -26.34 -19.69 0.65
CA LYS A 3 -25.47 -20.52 -0.20
C LYS A 3 -24.69 -19.64 -1.17
N PHE A 4 -23.39 -19.90 -1.32
CA PHE A 4 -22.57 -19.29 -2.35
C PHE A 4 -23.00 -19.80 -3.73
N LYS A 5 -23.21 -18.90 -4.70
CA LYS A 5 -23.79 -19.23 -6.01
C LYS A 5 -22.77 -19.74 -7.03
N GLY A 6 -21.48 -19.77 -6.69
CA GLY A 6 -20.39 -20.11 -7.61
C GLY A 6 -19.60 -18.89 -8.08
N PHE A 7 -18.45 -19.15 -8.72
CA PHE A 7 -17.56 -18.13 -9.26
C PHE A 7 -17.91 -17.79 -10.70
N THR A 8 -17.72 -16.54 -11.11
CA THR A 8 -17.69 -16.15 -12.53
C THR A 8 -16.32 -16.43 -13.13
N LYS A 9 -16.16 -16.21 -14.45
CA LYS A 9 -14.84 -16.22 -15.09
C LYS A 9 -13.83 -15.34 -14.32
N PRO A 10 -12.54 -15.72 -14.28
CA PRO A 10 -11.56 -15.01 -13.47
C PRO A 10 -11.48 -13.52 -13.81
N THR A 11 -11.73 -12.70 -12.80
CA THR A 11 -11.28 -11.31 -12.75
C THR A 11 -10.29 -11.22 -11.60
N TYR A 12 -9.10 -10.71 -11.85
CA TYR A 12 -8.00 -10.79 -10.89
C TYR A 12 -7.86 -9.51 -10.06
N THR A 13 -7.47 -9.71 -8.80
CA THR A 13 -6.90 -8.65 -7.94
C THR A 13 -5.41 -8.94 -7.84
N GLN A 14 -4.58 -8.06 -8.41
CA GLN A 14 -3.13 -8.18 -8.24
C GLN A 14 -2.79 -8.10 -6.75
N THR A 15 -2.04 -9.08 -6.27
CA THR A 15 -1.74 -9.29 -4.85
C THR A 15 -0.26 -9.67 -4.74
N PRO A 16 0.53 -9.04 -3.86
CA PRO A 16 1.92 -9.43 -3.65
C PRO A 16 2.02 -10.88 -3.17
N ASN A 17 3.00 -11.62 -3.68
CA ASN A 17 3.17 -13.05 -3.37
C ASN A 17 3.41 -13.27 -1.87
N GLU A 18 4.05 -12.30 -1.19
CA GLU A 18 4.28 -12.33 0.26
C GLU A 18 2.97 -12.48 1.06
N ALA A 19 1.84 -12.04 0.53
CA ALA A 19 0.54 -12.24 1.16
C ALA A 19 0.18 -13.72 1.29
N PHE A 20 0.58 -14.54 0.32
CA PHE A 20 0.36 -15.98 0.31
C PHE A 20 1.54 -16.75 0.92
N ASP A 21 2.77 -16.37 0.55
CA ASP A 21 3.97 -17.14 0.88
C ASP A 21 4.44 -16.94 2.33
N ILE A 22 4.14 -15.79 2.94
CA ILE A 22 4.64 -15.41 4.27
C ILE A 22 3.49 -15.07 5.21
N LEU A 23 2.60 -14.19 4.79
CA LEU A 23 1.58 -13.62 5.66
C LEU A 23 0.41 -14.57 5.93
N LEU A 24 0.23 -15.60 5.10
CA LEU A 24 -0.78 -16.63 5.32
C LEU A 24 -0.51 -17.45 6.60
N ASP A 25 0.77 -17.73 6.89
CA ASP A 25 1.22 -18.39 8.12
C ASP A 25 1.25 -17.42 9.31
N MET A 26 1.83 -16.22 9.10
CA MET A 26 2.11 -15.27 10.17
C MET A 26 0.85 -14.59 10.76
N LEU A 27 -0.22 -14.44 9.97
CA LEU A 27 -1.40 -13.67 10.35
C LEU A 27 -2.54 -14.58 10.83
N ASN A 28 -3.25 -14.14 11.87
CA ASN A 28 -4.49 -14.82 12.25
C ASN A 28 -5.62 -14.54 11.24
N GLY A 29 -6.70 -15.31 11.32
CA GLY A 29 -7.82 -15.19 10.36
C GLY A 29 -8.49 -13.80 10.31
N SER A 30 -8.49 -13.03 11.41
CA SER A 30 -9.03 -11.65 11.39
C SER A 30 -8.07 -10.68 10.70
N GLU A 31 -6.78 -10.79 10.98
CA GLU A 31 -5.71 -10.01 10.32
C GLU A 31 -5.69 -10.28 8.81
N LEU A 32 -5.70 -11.55 8.42
CA LEU A 32 -5.70 -11.95 7.02
C LEU A 32 -6.93 -11.42 6.27
N LYS A 33 -8.14 -11.56 6.85
CA LYS A 33 -9.36 -11.00 6.25
C LYS A 33 -9.26 -9.49 6.03
N VAL A 34 -8.75 -8.76 7.01
CA VAL A 34 -8.57 -7.30 6.90
C VAL A 34 -7.52 -6.95 5.85
N LEU A 35 -6.40 -7.67 5.81
CA LEU A 35 -5.36 -7.49 4.79
C LEU A 35 -5.91 -7.70 3.37
N LEU A 36 -6.58 -8.83 3.14
CA LEU A 36 -7.19 -9.16 1.84
C LEU A 36 -8.23 -8.12 1.43
N TYR A 37 -9.02 -7.61 2.37
CA TYR A 37 -9.96 -6.54 2.11
C TYR A 37 -9.24 -5.25 1.66
N ILE A 38 -8.17 -4.85 2.35
CA ILE A 38 -7.36 -3.68 1.94
C ILE A 38 -6.79 -3.89 0.53
N ILE A 39 -6.20 -5.05 0.25
CA ILE A 39 -5.64 -5.41 -1.08
C ILE A 39 -6.71 -5.31 -2.17
N ARG A 40 -7.91 -5.84 -1.92
CA ARG A 40 -9.03 -5.73 -2.87
C ARG A 40 -9.44 -4.28 -3.13
N ARG A 41 -9.44 -3.44 -2.09
CA ARG A 41 -9.80 -2.01 -2.15
C ARG A 41 -8.74 -1.15 -2.83
N THR A 42 -7.46 -1.53 -2.73
CA THR A 42 -6.34 -0.84 -3.38
C THR A 42 -6.09 -1.41 -4.77
N PHE A 43 -5.35 -2.51 -4.86
CA PHE A 43 -4.85 -3.07 -6.12
C PHE A 43 -5.97 -3.62 -7.00
N GLY A 44 -7.04 -4.15 -6.40
CA GLY A 44 -8.21 -4.58 -7.15
C GLY A 44 -8.98 -3.43 -7.83
N PHE A 45 -8.65 -2.17 -7.50
CA PHE A 45 -9.15 -0.97 -8.18
C PHE A 45 -8.01 -0.15 -8.81
N LYS A 46 -6.83 -0.76 -9.02
CA LYS A 46 -5.64 -0.12 -9.59
C LYS A 46 -5.17 1.13 -8.81
N LYS A 47 -5.26 1.08 -7.48
CA LYS A 47 -4.79 2.14 -6.58
C LYS A 47 -3.67 1.62 -5.68
N GLU A 48 -2.73 2.50 -5.33
CA GLU A 48 -1.69 2.20 -4.33
C GLU A 48 -2.22 2.31 -2.89
N SER A 49 -3.28 3.11 -2.68
CA SER A 49 -3.94 3.29 -1.39
C SER A 49 -5.43 3.59 -1.56
N ASP A 50 -6.23 3.38 -0.51
CA ASP A 50 -7.66 3.73 -0.52
C ASP A 50 -8.12 4.29 0.83
N ASN A 51 -9.16 5.12 0.81
CA ASN A 51 -9.79 5.64 2.02
C ASN A 51 -10.87 4.66 2.48
N ILE A 52 -10.62 3.97 3.59
CA ILE A 52 -11.48 2.87 4.03
C ILE A 52 -11.93 3.14 5.46
N SER A 53 -13.23 3.26 5.68
CA SER A 53 -13.78 3.35 7.03
C SER A 53 -13.78 1.97 7.70
N LEU A 54 -13.74 1.93 9.03
CA LEU A 54 -13.87 0.67 9.77
C LEU A 54 -15.22 -0.01 9.49
N ASN A 55 -16.27 0.77 9.22
CA ASN A 55 -17.57 0.21 8.85
C ASN A 55 -17.51 -0.52 7.51
N GLN A 56 -16.79 0.03 6.53
CA GLN A 56 -16.58 -0.64 5.24
C GLN A 56 -15.76 -1.92 5.40
N VAL A 57 -14.73 -1.94 6.26
CA VAL A 57 -13.99 -3.19 6.55
C VAL A 57 -14.92 -4.28 7.06
N VAL A 58 -15.89 -3.93 7.91
CA VAL A 58 -16.80 -4.90 8.52
C VAL A 58 -17.94 -5.31 7.57
N ASN A 59 -18.64 -4.31 7.02
CA ASN A 59 -19.94 -4.46 6.34
C ASN A 59 -19.88 -4.26 4.82
N GLY A 60 -18.73 -3.84 4.30
CA GLY A 60 -18.53 -3.55 2.89
C GLY A 60 -19.12 -2.23 2.43
N ILE A 61 -19.39 -2.13 1.13
CA ILE A 61 -19.85 -0.92 0.46
C ILE A 61 -21.16 -1.19 -0.27
N LYS A 62 -22.21 -0.48 0.17
CA LYS A 62 -23.46 -0.32 -0.58
C LYS A 62 -23.48 1.06 -1.24
N LYS A 63 -23.76 1.11 -2.54
CA LYS A 63 -23.86 2.35 -3.31
C LYS A 63 -25.22 3.01 -3.11
N LYS A 64 -25.35 4.27 -3.52
CA LYS A 64 -26.58 5.07 -3.40
C LYS A 64 -27.75 4.47 -4.20
N ASP A 65 -27.46 3.84 -5.34
CA ASP A 65 -28.43 3.13 -6.19
C ASP A 65 -28.92 1.80 -5.59
N GLY A 66 -28.48 1.45 -4.37
CA GLY A 66 -28.83 0.22 -3.71
C GLY A 66 -27.97 -0.98 -4.09
N SER A 67 -27.13 -0.88 -5.13
CA SER A 67 -26.22 -1.96 -5.54
C SER A 67 -25.14 -2.20 -4.48
N ILE A 68 -24.75 -3.47 -4.33
CA ILE A 68 -23.71 -3.88 -3.39
C ILE A 68 -22.42 -4.07 -4.17
N GLN A 69 -21.38 -3.35 -3.76
CA GLN A 69 -20.06 -3.48 -4.36
C GLN A 69 -19.27 -4.62 -3.73
N ASP A 70 -19.35 -4.73 -2.41
CA ASP A 70 -18.72 -5.79 -1.62
C ASP A 70 -19.42 -5.90 -0.25
N TYR A 71 -19.15 -6.99 0.46
CA TYR A 71 -19.80 -7.34 1.72
C TYR A 71 -18.87 -7.19 2.95
N GLY A 72 -17.68 -6.61 2.78
CA GLY A 72 -16.69 -6.49 3.85
C GLY A 72 -16.09 -7.83 4.27
N THR A 73 -15.59 -7.87 5.50
CA THR A 73 -14.92 -9.05 6.10
C THR A 73 -15.86 -9.91 6.94
N GLY A 74 -17.00 -9.35 7.36
CA GLY A 74 -17.98 -10.01 8.23
C GLY A 74 -17.51 -10.30 9.66
N ILE A 75 -16.35 -9.77 10.08
CA ILE A 75 -15.86 -9.91 11.47
C ILE A 75 -16.40 -8.78 12.34
N SER A 76 -16.42 -8.95 13.67
CA SER A 76 -16.89 -7.90 14.57
C SER A 76 -16.04 -6.63 14.46
N LYS A 77 -16.65 -5.47 14.71
CA LYS A 77 -15.96 -4.16 14.67
C LYS A 77 -14.75 -4.10 15.62
N LEU A 78 -14.84 -4.75 16.77
CA LEU A 78 -13.73 -4.88 17.72
C LEU A 78 -12.58 -5.71 17.12
N SER A 79 -12.88 -6.85 16.50
CA SER A 79 -11.88 -7.71 15.84
C SER A 79 -11.22 -6.99 14.66
N ALA A 80 -11.99 -6.29 13.83
CA ALA A 80 -11.46 -5.48 12.75
C ALA A 80 -10.52 -4.38 13.26
N ARG A 81 -10.88 -3.70 14.36
CA ARG A 81 -10.02 -2.67 14.97
C ARG A 81 -8.71 -3.27 15.50
N LYS A 82 -8.77 -4.42 16.17
CA LYS A 82 -7.59 -5.14 16.68
C LYS A 82 -6.70 -5.63 15.53
N ALA A 83 -7.29 -6.20 14.49
CA ALA A 83 -6.59 -6.65 13.29
C ALA A 83 -5.84 -5.50 12.59
N VAL A 84 -6.50 -4.36 12.37
CA VAL A 84 -5.84 -3.16 11.81
C VAL A 84 -4.65 -2.72 12.67
N LYS A 85 -4.82 -2.68 14.00
CA LYS A 85 -3.74 -2.30 14.93
C LYS A 85 -2.56 -3.26 14.78
N ARG A 86 -2.80 -4.57 14.81
CA ARG A 86 -1.74 -5.59 14.72
C ARG A 86 -1.05 -5.62 13.35
N LEU A 87 -1.77 -5.37 12.26
CA LEU A 87 -1.17 -5.24 10.92
C LEU A 87 -0.22 -4.03 10.82
N ILE A 88 -0.54 -2.92 11.51
CA ILE A 88 0.36 -1.76 11.60
C ILE A 88 1.59 -2.11 12.45
N GLU A 89 1.40 -2.76 13.60
CA GLU A 89 2.49 -3.19 14.49
C GLU A 89 3.44 -4.18 13.81
N LYS A 90 2.91 -5.10 12.99
CA LYS A 90 3.68 -6.04 12.15
C LYS A 90 4.25 -5.40 10.89
N ASN A 91 4.07 -4.09 10.71
CA ASN A 91 4.56 -3.33 9.57
C ASN A 91 4.04 -3.80 8.20
N VAL A 92 2.89 -4.48 8.17
CA VAL A 92 2.27 -5.03 6.94
C VAL A 92 1.51 -3.93 6.18
N ILE A 93 0.84 -3.04 6.92
CA ILE A 93 0.06 -1.93 6.34
C ILE A 93 0.47 -0.60 6.96
N LEU A 94 0.25 0.46 6.20
CA LEU A 94 0.31 1.83 6.71
C LEU A 94 -1.09 2.42 6.83
N LYS A 95 -1.27 3.31 7.82
CA LYS A 95 -2.50 4.04 8.06
C LYS A 95 -2.22 5.53 8.22
N ILE A 96 -2.84 6.35 7.38
CA ILE A 96 -2.81 7.81 7.49
C ILE A 96 -4.18 8.28 7.99
N ARG A 97 -4.19 8.97 9.14
CA ARG A 97 -5.39 9.64 9.64
C ARG A 97 -5.70 10.85 8.76
N ARG A 98 -6.99 11.13 8.56
CA ARG A 98 -7.44 12.21 7.70
C ARG A 98 -8.48 13.04 8.42
N LYS A 99 -8.48 14.33 8.15
CA LYS A 99 -9.49 15.29 8.60
C LYS A 99 -10.07 16.04 7.41
N ASP A 100 -11.26 16.58 7.55
CA ASP A 100 -11.81 17.56 6.64
C ASP A 100 -11.35 18.99 6.97
N GLU A 101 -11.78 19.96 6.17
CA GLU A 101 -11.45 21.38 6.34
C GLU A 101 -11.96 21.93 7.69
N SER A 102 -13.02 21.36 8.24
CA SER A 102 -13.55 21.68 9.58
C SER A 102 -12.83 20.97 10.73
N GLY A 103 -11.82 20.14 10.42
CA GLY A 103 -11.06 19.37 11.41
C GLY A 103 -11.72 18.06 11.87
N LYS A 104 -12.86 17.66 11.28
CA LYS A 104 -13.57 16.43 11.60
C LYS A 104 -12.91 15.22 10.94
N ASP A 105 -12.86 14.11 11.67
CA ASP A 105 -12.22 12.88 11.19
C ASP A 105 -12.91 12.32 9.93
N LYS A 106 -12.11 12.07 8.90
CA LYS A 106 -12.50 11.31 7.71
C LYS A 106 -12.01 9.86 7.81
N SER A 107 -12.56 9.01 6.95
CA SER A 107 -12.06 7.65 6.75
C SER A 107 -10.54 7.67 6.53
N PRO A 108 -9.76 6.92 7.33
CA PRO A 108 -8.31 6.86 7.18
C PRO A 108 -7.93 6.26 5.82
N ASN A 109 -6.77 6.64 5.33
CA ASN A 109 -6.18 6.06 4.14
C ASN A 109 -5.30 4.87 4.53
N TYR A 110 -5.42 3.75 3.81
CA TYR A 110 -4.61 2.56 4.00
C TYR A 110 -3.85 2.22 2.72
N SER A 111 -2.61 1.74 2.88
CA SER A 111 -1.78 1.13 1.84
C SER A 111 -1.06 -0.08 2.43
N LEU A 112 -0.53 -0.96 1.58
CA LEU A 112 0.49 -1.90 2.03
C LEU A 112 1.78 -1.15 2.36
N ASN A 113 2.65 -1.77 3.16
CA ASN A 113 4.01 -1.31 3.29
C ASN A 113 4.88 -1.90 2.17
N GLU A 114 5.52 -1.03 1.39
CA GLU A 114 6.41 -1.38 0.27
C GLU A 114 7.86 -0.93 0.53
N GLU A 115 8.24 -0.72 1.79
CA GLU A 115 9.59 -0.30 2.18
C GLU A 115 10.67 -1.28 1.69
N GLU A 116 10.46 -2.59 1.86
CA GLU A 116 11.40 -3.62 1.40
C GLU A 116 11.57 -3.61 -0.13
N LYS A 117 10.47 -3.44 -0.87
CA LYS A 117 10.52 -3.27 -2.32
C LYS A 117 11.32 -2.02 -2.71
N THR A 118 11.14 -0.93 -1.98
CA THR A 118 11.90 0.32 -2.20
C THR A 118 13.38 0.11 -1.95
N TYR A 119 13.74 -0.59 -0.88
CA TYR A 119 15.11 -0.95 -0.58
C TYR A 119 15.74 -1.79 -1.69
N LYS A 120 15.06 -2.84 -2.17
CA LYS A 120 15.53 -3.66 -3.31
C LYS A 120 15.71 -2.84 -4.59
N ASN A 121 14.80 -1.90 -4.88
CA ASN A 121 14.92 -1.01 -6.03
C ASN A 121 16.17 -0.11 -5.95
N LEU A 122 16.48 0.43 -4.77
CA LEU A 122 17.70 1.24 -4.57
C LEU A 122 18.96 0.40 -4.83
N LEU A 123 19.00 -0.85 -4.35
CA LEU A 123 20.13 -1.75 -4.62
C LEU A 123 20.26 -2.08 -6.11
N TYR A 124 19.15 -2.30 -6.80
CA TYR A 124 19.15 -2.53 -8.26
C TYR A 124 19.70 -1.33 -9.04
N LEU A 125 19.50 -0.12 -8.53
CA LEU A 125 20.08 1.10 -9.08
C LEU A 125 21.55 1.33 -8.65
N ASN A 126 22.22 0.30 -8.11
CA ASN A 126 23.60 0.33 -7.63
C ASN A 126 23.86 1.34 -6.48
N ILE A 127 22.84 1.63 -5.67
CA ILE A 127 23.05 2.42 -4.44
C ILE A 127 23.54 1.48 -3.33
N ASP A 128 24.61 1.90 -2.65
CA ASP A 128 25.18 1.15 -1.53
C ASP A 128 24.13 0.85 -0.43
N LYS A 129 24.24 -0.33 0.17
CA LYS A 129 23.32 -0.83 1.20
C LYS A 129 23.19 0.09 2.40
N LYS A 130 24.28 0.70 2.89
CA LYS A 130 24.24 1.63 4.03
C LYS A 130 23.55 2.93 3.62
N ILE A 131 23.84 3.43 2.41
CA ILE A 131 23.19 4.62 1.86
C ILE A 131 21.69 4.39 1.67
N ALA A 132 21.28 3.28 1.06
CA ALA A 132 19.88 2.95 0.83
C ALA A 132 19.06 2.89 2.13
N LYS A 133 19.59 2.24 3.17
CA LYS A 133 18.97 2.21 4.51
C LYS A 133 18.87 3.61 5.12
N SER A 134 19.93 4.41 5.01
CA SER A 134 19.97 5.79 5.50
C SER A 134 18.92 6.65 4.79
N LEU A 135 18.78 6.53 3.47
CA LEU A 135 17.79 7.27 2.69
C LEU A 135 16.36 6.93 3.12
N ILE A 136 16.02 5.63 3.20
CA ILE A 136 14.69 5.18 3.62
C ILE A 136 14.36 5.71 5.01
N LYS A 137 15.31 5.60 5.95
CA LYS A 137 15.14 6.09 7.32
C LYS A 137 14.93 7.61 7.37
N LYS A 138 15.69 8.38 6.59
CA LYS A 138 15.66 9.86 6.62
C LYS A 138 14.49 10.46 5.84
N HIS A 139 14.12 9.87 4.71
CA HIS A 139 13.21 10.49 3.74
C HIS A 139 11.88 9.73 3.57
N GLY A 140 11.80 8.49 4.07
CA GLY A 140 10.65 7.62 3.91
C GLY A 140 10.56 7.02 2.51
N PHE A 141 10.19 5.75 2.43
CA PHE A 141 10.17 5.00 1.18
C PHE A 141 9.17 5.57 0.15
N LYS A 142 8.07 6.19 0.59
CA LYS A 142 7.08 6.82 -0.32
C LYS A 142 7.68 7.96 -1.13
N LYS A 143 8.43 8.86 -0.48
CA LYS A 143 9.13 9.94 -1.17
C LYS A 143 10.10 9.34 -2.19
N ILE A 144 10.92 8.41 -1.75
CA ILE A 144 11.93 7.75 -2.60
C ILE A 144 11.29 7.10 -3.85
N ASN A 145 10.18 6.39 -3.69
CA ASN A 145 9.47 5.78 -4.83
C ASN A 145 8.97 6.82 -5.84
N THR A 146 8.55 8.01 -5.40
CA THR A 146 8.22 9.12 -6.32
C THR A 146 9.43 9.55 -7.13
N TYR A 147 10.60 9.68 -6.51
CA TYR A 147 11.85 10.04 -7.22
C TYR A 147 12.30 8.92 -8.17
N ILE A 148 12.21 7.64 -7.78
CA ILE A 148 12.51 6.51 -8.67
C ILE A 148 11.59 6.50 -9.89
N LYS A 149 10.28 6.67 -9.68
CA LYS A 149 9.29 6.72 -10.77
C LYS A 149 9.61 7.85 -11.75
N TYR A 150 9.96 9.02 -11.21
CA TYR A 150 10.30 10.19 -12.03
C TYR A 150 11.61 10.00 -12.80
N LEU A 151 12.64 9.46 -12.14
CA LEU A 151 13.90 9.10 -12.78
C LEU A 151 13.67 8.13 -13.95
N ASN A 152 12.89 7.06 -13.74
CA ASN A 152 12.56 6.12 -14.81
C ASN A 152 11.85 6.81 -15.98
N TYR A 153 10.88 7.68 -15.70
CA TYR A 153 10.22 8.48 -16.74
C TYR A 153 11.23 9.34 -17.54
N LYS A 154 12.20 9.97 -16.87
CA LYS A 154 13.26 10.74 -17.55
C LYS A 154 14.15 9.85 -18.42
N LEU A 155 14.59 8.72 -17.88
CA LEU A 155 15.43 7.76 -18.61
C LEU A 155 14.71 7.23 -19.87
N ASP A 156 13.41 6.92 -19.77
CA ASP A 156 12.57 6.52 -20.89
C ASP A 156 12.45 7.61 -21.97
N LYS A 157 12.62 8.89 -21.58
CA LYS A 157 12.68 10.04 -22.50
C LYS A 157 14.08 10.34 -23.02
N GLY A 158 15.05 9.46 -22.78
CA GLY A 158 16.42 9.60 -23.25
C GLY A 158 17.30 10.51 -22.39
N PHE A 159 16.84 10.92 -21.20
CA PHE A 159 17.68 11.64 -20.26
C PHE A 159 18.90 10.80 -19.87
N LYS A 160 20.08 11.44 -19.82
CA LYS A 160 21.30 10.84 -19.32
C LYS A 160 21.90 11.77 -18.27
N PRO A 161 21.99 11.36 -16.99
CA PRO A 161 22.63 12.18 -15.97
C PRO A 161 24.12 12.38 -16.30
N LYS A 162 24.68 13.51 -15.86
CA LYS A 162 26.12 13.80 -16.01
C LYS A 162 26.97 12.80 -15.21
N ASP A 163 26.53 12.50 -14.00
CA ASP A 163 27.10 11.46 -13.14
C ASP A 163 26.37 10.12 -13.33
N SER A 164 26.65 9.13 -12.47
CA SER A 164 25.89 7.88 -12.44
C SER A 164 24.41 8.11 -12.07
N ILE A 165 23.53 7.20 -12.54
CA ILE A 165 22.11 7.17 -12.17
C ILE A 165 21.94 7.11 -10.64
N ALA A 166 22.79 6.33 -9.95
CA ALA A 166 22.80 6.23 -8.50
C ALA A 166 23.10 7.58 -7.84
N ALA A 167 24.18 8.26 -8.25
CA ALA A 167 24.57 9.55 -7.70
C ALA A 167 23.48 10.60 -7.92
N PHE A 168 22.93 10.67 -9.14
CA PHE A 168 21.85 11.59 -9.49
C PHE A 168 20.59 11.36 -8.63
N LEU A 169 20.18 10.11 -8.42
CA LEU A 169 19.01 9.79 -7.60
C LEU A 169 19.22 10.19 -6.13
N VAL A 170 20.39 9.86 -5.58
CA VAL A 170 20.74 10.19 -4.19
C VAL A 170 20.70 11.70 -3.99
N ASP A 171 21.36 12.46 -4.87
CA ASP A 171 21.39 13.92 -4.82
C ASP A 171 19.97 14.52 -4.87
N SER A 172 19.15 14.04 -5.79
CA SER A 172 17.78 14.50 -5.97
C SER A 172 16.91 14.26 -4.72
N ILE A 173 17.05 13.10 -4.07
CA ILE A 173 16.30 12.78 -2.85
C ILE A 173 16.74 13.67 -1.67
N VAL A 174 18.05 13.87 -1.53
CA VAL A 174 18.65 14.61 -0.41
C VAL A 174 18.35 16.10 -0.51
N ASN A 175 18.61 16.70 -1.67
CA ASN A 175 18.41 18.13 -1.89
C ASN A 175 16.96 18.50 -2.19
N SER A 176 16.08 17.51 -2.32
CA SER A 176 14.65 17.69 -2.62
C SER A 176 14.40 18.54 -3.88
N TYR A 177 15.29 18.44 -4.87
CA TYR A 177 15.04 19.04 -6.16
C TYR A 177 13.79 18.40 -6.75
N ILE A 178 12.76 19.21 -7.02
CA ILE A 178 11.75 18.80 -7.98
C ILE A 178 12.47 18.77 -9.31
N LEU A 179 12.90 17.57 -9.71
CA LEU A 179 13.56 17.37 -10.99
C LEU A 179 12.59 17.63 -12.14
#